data_AF-E3LZV6-F1
#
_entry.id   AF-E3LZV6-F1
#
_cell.length_a   1.000
_cell.length_b   1.000
_cell.length_c   1.000
_cell.angle_alpha   90.00
_cell.angle_beta   90.00
_cell.angle_gamma   90.00
#
_symmetry.space_group_name_H-M   'P 1'
#
loop_
_entity.id
_entity.type
_entity.pdbx_description
1 polymer ?
#
loop_
_entity_poly.entity_id
_entity_poly.type
_entity_poly.pdbx_seq_one_letter_code
_entity_poly.pdbx_strand_id
1 'polypeptide(L)'
;MRCFFLLSICLFFSVSSDFEEDLQAVLSYYRCNPNCTFKHSEITSKTLPFYPLSCSSICGILVVNENTDLPYFQLKALFEPLQTLRGGMRIENTSFQNLSFLSSSETTLNYFCYPAGTSIVNNSQLIDAKAIYNTYPISTPSEECPFYVLNNTKLDVSTLCESSNYNQFLEIQVYNNKKDCGCRGDQLTSGNMKSYKKCIALFNGLELTNMTTSPDLKSLSKISVIKGNVEIAYTNFTDLSFFKHLEKVRGRSFDNPETVILDIHDNPNMIRLGLNAVSVNKLGYYLVGNVEYQWEGSMNLENLHPDFCLTYQEVTALSTVRFKNLQAKFCETEMDTGYTKSCNFTSMKNLDSDCVIIFGNVVIDSGDEEHVGKLTETIRDIYGSLTIQNTNLEDIRFLNSLNYIYFLHETIPVIRIINNPKLKKVSLPYMMSIFAKGKKEVVIDNNAPNLFRASISCLAFQHHIGANVTYNGRNCKAIDETKTSGEFGIFHVHFALLTLLVY
;
A
#
# COMPACT_ATOMS: atom_id res chain seq x y z
N MET A 1 2.87 3.95 48.41
CA MET A 1 2.00 5.10 48.07
C MET A 1 2.86 6.20 47.46
N ARG A 2 2.96 6.24 46.13
CA ARG A 2 3.63 7.31 45.38
C ARG A 2 2.65 7.75 44.30
N CYS A 3 2.07 8.93 44.49
CA CYS A 3 1.18 9.56 43.52
C CYS A 3 2.01 10.00 42.32
N PHE A 4 1.74 9.43 41.15
CA PHE A 4 2.15 10.03 39.88
C PHE A 4 1.04 10.99 39.45
N PHE A 5 1.34 12.28 39.44
CA PHE A 5 0.50 13.30 38.81
C PHE A 5 0.55 13.06 37.29
N LEU A 6 -0.59 12.66 36.72
CA LEU A 6 -0.84 12.68 35.28
C LEU A 6 -0.99 14.14 34.85
N LEU A 7 0.06 14.70 34.24
CA LEU A 7 -0.06 15.92 33.45
C LEU A 7 -0.74 15.53 32.13
N SER A 8 -2.06 15.75 32.05
CA SER A 8 -2.81 15.69 30.80
C SER A 8 -2.42 16.92 29.98
N ILE A 9 -1.44 16.79 29.09
CA ILE A 9 -1.11 17.82 28.09
C ILE A 9 -2.23 17.75 27.05
N CYS A 10 -3.25 18.59 27.22
CA CYS A 10 -4.16 18.94 26.12
C CYS A 10 -3.33 19.73 25.08
N LEU A 11 -2.80 19.03 24.09
CA LEU A 11 -2.35 19.64 22.84
C LEU A 11 -3.59 20.16 22.11
N PHE A 12 -3.98 21.39 22.43
CA PHE A 12 -4.69 22.20 21.46
C PHE A 12 -3.69 22.44 20.32
N PHE A 13 -3.86 21.74 19.21
CA PHE A 13 -3.22 22.11 17.94
C PHE A 13 -3.70 23.53 17.61
N SER A 14 -2.92 24.51 18.03
CA SER A 14 -3.02 25.87 17.55
C SER A 14 -2.52 25.81 16.12
N VAL A 15 -3.45 25.81 15.16
CA VAL A 15 -3.12 26.04 13.76
C VAL A 15 -2.78 27.53 13.63
N SER A 16 -1.61 27.94 14.12
CA SER A 16 -0.95 29.14 13.65
C SER A 16 0.30 28.67 12.91
N SER A 17 0.13 28.29 11.66
CA SER A 17 1.30 28.09 10.80
C SER A 17 1.92 29.47 10.55
N ASP A 18 3.25 29.56 10.68
CA ASP A 18 3.97 30.79 10.39
C ASP A 18 3.89 31.04 8.88
N PHE A 19 3.21 32.11 8.46
CA PHE A 19 3.07 32.46 7.05
C PHE A 19 4.42 32.54 6.34
N GLU A 20 5.45 33.06 7.00
CA GLU A 20 6.76 33.22 6.37
C GLU A 20 7.41 31.86 6.12
N GLU A 21 7.34 30.94 7.08
CA GLU A 21 7.86 29.57 6.94
C GLU A 21 7.16 28.84 5.78
N ASP A 22 5.83 28.89 5.74
CA ASP A 22 5.05 28.25 4.69
C ASP A 22 5.34 28.87 3.32
N LEU A 23 5.47 30.20 3.25
CA LEU A 23 5.81 30.90 2.02
C LEU A 23 7.20 30.48 1.53
N GLN A 24 8.20 30.41 2.42
CA GLN A 24 9.55 29.95 2.03
C GLN A 24 9.53 28.50 1.52
N ALA A 25 8.73 27.63 2.14
CA ALA A 25 8.54 26.26 1.65
C ALA A 25 7.95 26.24 0.23
N VAL A 26 6.93 27.06 -0.04
CA VAL A 26 6.34 27.21 -1.40
C VAL A 26 7.37 27.74 -2.40
N LEU A 27 8.09 28.81 -2.05
CA LEU A 27 9.05 29.46 -2.95
C LEU A 27 10.20 28.53 -3.34
N SER A 28 10.70 27.77 -2.36
CA SER A 28 11.79 26.81 -2.57
C SER A 28 11.35 25.60 -3.39
N TYR A 29 10.19 25.03 -3.06
CA TYR A 29 9.64 23.86 -3.75
C TYR A 29 9.33 24.14 -5.23
N TYR A 30 8.66 25.27 -5.54
CA TYR A 30 8.26 25.60 -6.91
C TYR A 30 9.27 26.44 -7.70
N ARG A 31 10.37 26.91 -7.07
CA ARG A 31 11.36 27.81 -7.69
C ARG A 31 10.70 29.02 -8.37
N CYS A 32 9.90 29.73 -7.59
CA CYS A 32 8.96 30.71 -8.12
C CYS A 32 9.64 31.89 -8.85
N ASN A 33 9.04 32.32 -9.96
CA ASN A 33 9.44 33.52 -10.67
C ASN A 33 9.09 34.75 -9.82
N PRO A 34 10.08 35.58 -9.41
CA PRO A 34 9.83 36.75 -8.58
C PRO A 34 8.78 37.71 -9.15
N ASN A 35 8.65 37.84 -10.48
CA ASN A 35 7.69 38.74 -11.13
C ASN A 35 6.24 38.25 -11.06
N CYS A 36 6.02 36.95 -10.86
CA CYS A 36 4.70 36.35 -10.71
C CYS A 36 4.49 35.76 -9.31
N THR A 37 5.20 36.30 -8.31
CA THR A 37 5.11 35.84 -6.92
C THR A 37 4.45 36.89 -6.05
N PHE A 38 3.40 36.51 -5.32
CA PHE A 38 2.81 37.34 -4.28
C PHE A 38 3.40 36.96 -2.91
N LYS A 39 4.12 37.90 -2.29
CA LYS A 39 4.90 37.67 -1.05
C LYS A 39 4.32 38.35 0.20
N HIS A 40 3.03 38.72 0.16
CA HIS A 40 2.38 39.39 1.27
C HIS A 40 1.43 38.45 2.00
N SER A 41 1.35 38.63 3.32
CA SER A 41 0.57 37.78 4.23
C SER A 41 -0.94 37.88 4.05
N GLU A 42 -1.43 38.88 3.33
CA GLU A 42 -2.86 39.13 3.12
C GLU A 42 -3.11 40.03 1.90
N ILE A 43 -4.29 39.86 1.31
CA ILE A 43 -4.77 40.67 0.19
C ILE A 43 -5.64 41.82 0.73
N THR A 44 -5.12 43.03 0.65
CA THR A 44 -5.75 44.29 1.09
C THR A 44 -5.47 45.38 0.06
N SER A 45 -6.09 46.55 0.18
CA SER A 45 -5.79 47.73 -0.65
C SER A 45 -4.30 48.12 -0.61
N LYS A 46 -3.65 47.96 0.56
CA LYS A 46 -2.20 48.21 0.75
C LYS A 46 -1.30 47.23 0.01
N THR A 47 -1.67 45.95 -0.09
CA THR A 47 -0.85 44.90 -0.72
C THR A 47 -1.22 44.68 -2.18
N LEU A 48 -2.38 45.16 -2.63
CA LEU A 48 -2.87 45.06 -3.99
C LEU A 48 -1.86 45.57 -5.07
N PRO A 49 -1.10 46.67 -4.87
CA PRO A 49 -0.09 47.11 -5.83
C PRO A 49 1.04 46.09 -6.09
N PHE A 50 1.23 45.12 -5.19
CA PHE A 50 2.22 44.06 -5.31
C PHE A 50 1.65 42.76 -5.88
N TYR A 51 0.34 42.69 -6.15
CA TYR A 51 -0.27 41.54 -6.78
C TYR A 51 0.10 41.48 -8.27
N PRO A 52 0.59 40.33 -8.79
CA PRO A 52 1.13 40.24 -10.14
C PRO A 52 0.01 40.13 -11.20
N LEU A 53 -0.71 41.23 -11.45
CA LEU A 53 -1.86 41.31 -12.35
C LEU A 53 -1.57 40.91 -13.80
N SER A 54 -0.31 41.00 -14.25
CA SER A 54 0.09 40.59 -15.60
C SER A 54 0.29 39.08 -15.76
N CYS A 55 0.20 38.30 -14.67
CA CYS A 55 0.44 36.86 -14.67
C CYS A 55 -0.87 36.09 -14.50
N SER A 56 -1.16 35.15 -15.40
CA SER A 56 -2.25 34.17 -15.23
C SER A 56 -1.84 32.97 -14.36
N SER A 57 -0.53 32.80 -14.12
CA SER A 57 0.02 31.83 -13.17
C SER A 57 0.73 32.57 -12.05
N ILE A 58 0.26 32.40 -10.82
CA ILE A 58 0.77 33.07 -9.62
C ILE A 58 1.38 32.04 -8.69
N CYS A 59 2.51 32.40 -8.08
CA CYS A 59 3.07 31.68 -6.95
C CYS A 59 2.88 32.46 -5.64
N GLY A 60 2.55 31.77 -4.55
CA GLY A 60 2.42 32.34 -3.23
C GLY A 60 1.29 31.71 -2.42
N ILE A 61 1.03 32.27 -1.25
CA ILE A 61 -0.09 31.88 -0.41
C ILE A 61 -1.10 33.04 -0.46
N LEU A 62 -2.22 32.82 -1.14
CA LEU A 62 -3.26 33.83 -1.30
C LEU A 62 -4.17 33.81 -0.07
N VAL A 63 -4.01 34.84 0.78
CA VAL A 63 -4.73 34.96 2.05
C VAL A 63 -5.78 36.07 1.97
N VAL A 64 -7.03 35.71 2.21
CA VAL A 64 -8.16 36.63 2.36
C VAL A 64 -8.73 36.41 3.76
N ASN A 65 -8.54 37.37 4.64
CA ASN A 65 -8.90 37.26 6.05
C ASN A 65 -9.76 38.44 6.55
N GLU A 66 -9.92 38.59 7.86
CA GLU A 66 -10.66 39.71 8.47
C GLU A 66 -10.08 41.10 8.18
N ASN A 67 -8.80 41.19 7.80
CA ASN A 67 -8.11 42.45 7.52
C ASN A 67 -8.32 42.95 6.09
N THR A 68 -8.94 42.15 5.22
CA THR A 68 -9.23 42.58 3.85
C THR A 68 -10.25 43.72 3.83
N ASP A 69 -9.84 44.87 3.30
CA ASP A 69 -10.69 46.04 3.08
C ASP A 69 -11.22 46.12 1.64
N LEU A 70 -10.94 45.10 0.83
CA LEU A 70 -11.39 45.03 -0.55
C LEU A 70 -12.87 44.61 -0.63
N PRO A 71 -13.71 45.32 -1.39
CA PRO A 71 -15.06 44.88 -1.66
C PRO A 71 -15.06 43.62 -2.53
N TYR A 72 -16.10 42.80 -2.38
CA TYR A 72 -16.24 41.50 -3.05
C TYR A 72 -15.99 41.53 -4.57
N PHE A 73 -16.46 42.58 -5.26
CA PHE A 73 -16.27 42.69 -6.71
C PHE A 73 -14.81 42.90 -7.12
N GLN A 74 -13.99 43.55 -6.28
CA GLN A 74 -12.56 43.70 -6.52
C GLN A 74 -11.82 42.39 -6.32
N LEU A 75 -12.19 41.61 -5.29
CA LEU A 75 -11.68 40.25 -5.12
C LEU A 75 -12.03 39.38 -6.33
N LYS A 76 -13.26 39.45 -6.83
CA LYS A 76 -13.65 38.71 -8.03
C LYS A 76 -12.78 39.08 -9.24
N ALA A 77 -12.59 40.36 -9.50
CA ALA A 77 -11.74 40.83 -10.61
C ALA A 77 -10.26 40.41 -10.46
N LEU A 78 -9.77 40.28 -9.22
CA LEU A 78 -8.40 39.85 -8.91
C LEU A 78 -8.15 38.37 -9.27
N PHE A 79 -9.12 37.50 -8.99
CA PHE A 79 -9.01 36.06 -9.17
C PHE A 79 -9.50 35.60 -10.55
N GLU A 80 -10.32 36.39 -11.26
CA GLU A 80 -10.83 36.06 -12.60
C GLU A 80 -9.74 35.66 -13.64
N PRO A 81 -8.60 36.37 -13.76
CA PRO A 81 -7.54 35.98 -14.71
C PRO A 81 -6.64 34.83 -14.22
N LEU A 82 -6.80 34.38 -12.97
CA LEU A 82 -5.95 33.35 -12.36
C LEU A 82 -6.31 31.97 -12.93
N GLN A 83 -5.41 31.42 -13.74
CA GLN A 83 -5.54 30.08 -14.31
C GLN A 83 -4.77 29.05 -13.51
N THR A 84 -3.70 29.45 -12.83
CA THR A 84 -2.82 28.53 -12.11
C THR A 84 -2.29 29.14 -10.83
N LEU A 85 -2.45 28.44 -9.71
CA LEU A 85 -1.86 28.80 -8.42
C LEU A 85 -0.82 27.75 -8.01
N ARG A 86 0.38 28.20 -7.64
CA ARG A 86 1.45 27.41 -7.00
C ARG A 86 1.64 27.89 -5.58
N GLY A 87 1.20 27.11 -4.60
CA GLY A 87 1.24 27.48 -3.19
C GLY A 87 -0.09 27.25 -2.50
N GLY A 88 -0.59 28.19 -1.71
CA GLY A 88 -1.74 27.94 -0.83
C GLY A 88 -2.87 28.95 -0.97
N MET A 89 -4.03 28.59 -0.43
CA MET A 89 -5.17 29.48 -0.27
C MET A 89 -5.63 29.49 1.19
N ARG A 90 -5.80 30.67 1.78
CA ARG A 90 -6.36 30.82 3.12
C ARG A 90 -7.52 31.81 3.08
N ILE A 91 -8.69 31.35 3.49
CA ILE A 91 -9.90 32.15 3.63
C ILE A 91 -10.36 32.04 5.08
N GLU A 92 -10.03 33.04 5.88
CA GLU A 92 -10.06 32.91 7.34
C GLU A 92 -10.81 34.07 8.00
N ASN A 93 -11.66 33.78 8.98
CA ASN A 93 -12.38 34.80 9.76
C ASN A 93 -13.15 35.86 8.92
N THR A 94 -13.50 35.59 7.67
CA THR A 94 -14.18 36.56 6.81
C THR A 94 -15.68 36.67 7.14
N SER A 95 -16.29 37.78 6.74
CA SER A 95 -17.74 38.00 6.80
C SER A 95 -18.46 37.62 5.50
N PHE A 96 -17.79 36.96 4.55
CA PHE A 96 -18.38 36.62 3.26
C PHE A 96 -19.40 35.49 3.37
N GLN A 97 -20.48 35.59 2.58
CA GLN A 97 -21.50 34.54 2.52
C GLN A 97 -21.18 33.46 1.48
N ASN A 98 -20.30 33.75 0.53
CA ASN A 98 -19.89 32.80 -0.50
C ASN A 98 -18.46 33.06 -1.00
N LEU A 99 -17.86 32.06 -1.64
CA LEU A 99 -16.50 32.11 -2.21
C LEU A 99 -16.47 32.18 -3.74
N SER A 100 -17.55 32.63 -4.39
CA SER A 100 -17.63 32.69 -5.87
C SER A 100 -16.59 33.61 -6.52
N PHE A 101 -15.86 34.43 -5.75
CA PHE A 101 -14.71 35.18 -6.24
C PHE A 101 -13.57 34.26 -6.68
N LEU A 102 -13.48 33.02 -6.17
CA LEU A 102 -12.51 32.01 -6.61
C LEU A 102 -12.89 31.37 -7.96
N SER A 103 -14.13 31.53 -8.42
CA SER A 103 -14.59 30.93 -9.68
C SER A 103 -14.21 31.82 -10.86
N SER A 104 -13.41 31.29 -11.78
CA SER A 104 -13.27 31.85 -13.14
C SER A 104 -14.44 31.37 -14.02
N SER A 105 -14.93 32.24 -14.91
CA SER A 105 -16.01 31.93 -15.86
C SER A 105 -15.57 31.05 -17.03
N GLU A 106 -14.26 30.98 -17.31
CA GLU A 106 -13.74 30.34 -18.54
C GLU A 106 -12.93 29.07 -18.30
N THR A 107 -12.34 28.87 -17.10
CA THR A 107 -11.42 27.75 -16.86
C THR A 107 -11.42 27.25 -15.40
N THR A 108 -11.26 25.95 -15.21
CA THR A 108 -10.93 25.32 -13.92
C THR A 108 -9.56 25.82 -13.42
N LEU A 109 -9.45 26.22 -12.15
CA LEU A 109 -8.18 26.65 -11.56
C LEU A 109 -7.25 25.45 -11.36
N ASN A 110 -6.12 25.42 -12.07
CA ASN A 110 -5.06 24.44 -11.83
C ASN A 110 -4.33 24.80 -10.53
N TYR A 111 -4.38 23.91 -9.54
CA TYR A 111 -3.97 24.26 -8.19
C TYR A 111 -2.87 23.31 -7.68
N PHE A 112 -1.64 23.77 -7.74
CA PHE A 112 -0.47 23.06 -7.21
C PHE A 112 -0.30 23.49 -5.75
N CYS A 113 -0.88 22.68 -4.86
CA CYS A 113 -1.18 23.11 -3.50
C CYS A 113 -0.16 22.69 -2.44
N TYR A 114 0.72 21.73 -2.72
CA TYR A 114 1.76 21.31 -1.77
C TYR A 114 2.90 22.32 -1.72
N PRO A 115 3.48 22.67 -0.54
CA PRO A 115 3.15 22.15 0.78
C PRO A 115 2.07 22.95 1.54
N ALA A 116 1.62 24.11 1.04
CA ALA A 116 0.83 25.07 1.84
C ALA A 116 -0.66 24.72 2.00
N GLY A 117 -1.28 24.13 0.98
CA GLY A 117 -2.65 23.63 1.03
C GLY A 117 -3.75 24.69 1.06
N THR A 118 -4.97 24.26 1.40
CA THR A 118 -6.16 25.11 1.52
C THR A 118 -6.65 25.18 2.97
N SER A 119 -6.91 26.38 3.45
CA SER A 119 -7.54 26.66 4.74
C SER A 119 -8.80 27.52 4.56
N ILE A 120 -9.96 27.03 4.99
CA ILE A 120 -11.22 27.80 5.05
C ILE A 120 -11.77 27.68 6.46
N VAL A 121 -11.43 28.66 7.30
CA VAL A 121 -11.56 28.53 8.75
C VAL A 121 -12.29 29.72 9.35
N ASN A 122 -13.22 29.46 10.28
CA ASN A 122 -13.91 30.47 11.09
C ASN A 122 -14.71 31.53 10.30
N ASN A 123 -15.18 31.23 9.09
CA ASN A 123 -16.02 32.16 8.31
C ASN A 123 -17.48 32.04 8.76
N SER A 124 -17.84 32.78 9.82
CA SER A 124 -19.14 32.63 10.51
C SER A 124 -20.39 32.87 9.66
N GLN A 125 -20.26 33.61 8.55
CA GLN A 125 -21.35 33.92 7.63
C GLN A 125 -21.35 33.07 6.35
N LEU A 126 -20.34 32.21 6.16
CA LEU A 126 -20.16 31.45 4.92
C LEU A 126 -21.23 30.36 4.79
N ILE A 127 -21.98 30.41 3.69
CA ILE A 127 -23.08 29.47 3.38
C ILE A 127 -22.77 28.67 2.11
N ASP A 128 -22.02 29.25 1.16
CA ASP A 128 -21.72 28.63 -0.13
C ASP A 128 -20.23 28.65 -0.47
N ALA A 129 -19.64 27.46 -0.59
CA ALA A 129 -18.24 27.27 -0.97
C ALA A 129 -18.07 26.45 -2.26
N LYS A 130 -19.09 26.42 -3.13
CA LYS A 130 -19.08 25.64 -4.40
C LYS A 130 -17.91 25.95 -5.32
N ALA A 131 -17.36 27.16 -5.26
CA ALA A 131 -16.20 27.55 -6.07
C ALA A 131 -14.99 26.62 -5.87
N ILE A 132 -14.82 26.08 -4.66
CA ILE A 132 -13.74 25.14 -4.32
C ILE A 132 -13.84 23.84 -5.12
N TYR A 133 -15.05 23.40 -5.44
CA TYR A 133 -15.29 22.17 -6.19
C TYR A 133 -14.76 22.29 -7.63
N ASN A 134 -14.63 23.53 -8.12
CA ASN A 134 -14.13 23.86 -9.45
C ASN A 134 -12.62 24.17 -9.48
N THR A 135 -11.89 23.89 -8.40
CA THR A 135 -10.43 23.86 -8.45
C THR A 135 -9.97 22.44 -8.73
N TYR A 136 -8.89 22.30 -9.48
CA TYR A 136 -8.24 21.03 -9.75
C TYR A 136 -6.95 20.94 -8.93
N PRO A 137 -7.00 20.44 -7.69
CA PRO A 137 -5.81 20.25 -6.88
C PRO A 137 -4.94 19.17 -7.53
N ILE A 138 -3.74 19.55 -7.92
CA ILE A 138 -2.72 18.65 -8.44
C ILE A 138 -1.93 18.20 -7.23
N SER A 139 -2.18 16.95 -6.87
CA SER A 139 -1.63 16.31 -5.69
C SER A 139 -1.26 14.87 -6.04
N THR A 140 -0.09 14.46 -5.59
CA THR A 140 0.33 13.06 -5.58
C THR A 140 0.23 12.53 -4.16
N PRO A 141 0.17 11.20 -3.94
CA PRO A 141 0.21 10.65 -2.59
C PRO A 141 1.44 11.05 -1.76
N SER A 142 2.59 11.32 -2.39
CA SER A 142 3.80 11.83 -1.71
C SER A 142 3.77 13.34 -1.45
N GLU A 143 2.91 14.07 -2.15
CA GLU A 143 2.81 15.53 -2.12
C GLU A 143 1.32 15.88 -1.96
N GLU A 144 0.71 15.31 -0.92
CA GLU A 144 -0.69 15.53 -0.66
C GLU A 144 -0.93 16.91 -0.06
N CYS A 145 -1.90 17.62 -0.62
CA CYS A 145 -2.18 18.98 -0.19
C CYS A 145 -2.88 18.99 1.16
N PRO A 146 -2.38 19.77 2.15
CA PRO A 146 -3.14 20.04 3.35
C PRO A 146 -4.50 20.67 3.00
N PHE A 147 -5.57 20.22 3.64
CA PHE A 147 -6.90 20.70 3.31
C PHE A 147 -7.80 20.78 4.54
N TYR A 148 -8.22 22.00 4.88
CA TYR A 148 -8.95 22.33 6.10
C TYR A 148 -10.21 23.14 5.79
N VAL A 149 -11.37 22.67 6.25
CA VAL A 149 -12.64 23.40 6.23
C VAL A 149 -13.27 23.32 7.62
N LEU A 150 -12.98 24.31 8.46
CA LEU A 150 -13.19 24.22 9.90
C LEU A 150 -14.06 25.35 10.43
N ASN A 151 -14.97 25.03 11.36
CA ASN A 151 -15.74 26.01 12.13
C ASN A 151 -16.58 27.00 11.29
N ASN A 152 -17.03 26.62 10.10
CA ASN A 152 -17.93 27.44 9.28
C ASN A 152 -19.39 27.01 9.56
N THR A 153 -19.95 27.49 10.67
CA THR A 153 -21.19 26.96 11.28
C THR A 153 -22.45 27.02 10.40
N LYS A 154 -22.43 27.79 9.30
CA LYS A 154 -23.53 27.89 8.32
C LYS A 154 -23.29 27.13 7.01
N LEU A 155 -22.08 26.60 6.80
CA LEU A 155 -21.62 25.99 5.54
C LEU A 155 -21.98 24.50 5.48
N ASP A 156 -22.60 24.07 4.38
CA ASP A 156 -22.83 22.65 4.06
C ASP A 156 -21.79 22.21 3.01
N VAL A 157 -20.89 21.30 3.40
CA VAL A 157 -19.84 20.73 2.54
C VAL A 157 -19.95 19.22 2.44
N SER A 158 -21.14 18.66 2.70
CA SER A 158 -21.37 17.21 2.78
C SER A 158 -20.92 16.41 1.55
N THR A 159 -20.90 17.02 0.37
CA THR A 159 -20.48 16.39 -0.90
C THR A 159 -19.02 16.66 -1.29
N LEU A 160 -18.29 17.48 -0.55
CA LEU A 160 -16.93 17.93 -0.92
C LEU A 160 -15.99 16.74 -1.07
N CYS A 161 -15.96 15.88 -0.06
CA CYS A 161 -15.11 14.69 0.01
C CYS A 161 -15.39 13.64 -1.09
N GLU A 162 -16.58 13.67 -1.70
CA GLU A 162 -17.03 12.73 -2.73
C GLU A 162 -16.79 13.26 -4.15
N SER A 163 -16.50 14.55 -4.29
CA SER A 163 -16.24 15.17 -5.59
C SER A 163 -14.99 14.59 -6.25
N SER A 164 -14.99 14.52 -7.59
CA SER A 164 -13.90 13.91 -8.37
C SER A 164 -12.53 14.51 -8.07
N ASN A 165 -12.48 15.79 -7.72
CA ASN A 165 -11.24 16.54 -7.49
C ASN A 165 -10.63 16.28 -6.10
N TYR A 166 -11.45 15.82 -5.13
CA TYR A 166 -11.05 15.65 -3.73
C TYR A 166 -11.19 14.21 -3.22
N ASN A 167 -11.81 13.32 -4.01
CA ASN A 167 -12.00 11.92 -3.62
C ASN A 167 -10.68 11.12 -3.52
N GLN A 168 -9.58 11.64 -4.06
CA GLN A 168 -8.26 11.03 -4.02
C GLN A 168 -7.52 11.34 -2.72
N PHE A 169 -7.88 12.43 -2.03
CA PHE A 169 -7.19 12.84 -0.81
C PHE A 169 -7.37 11.81 0.31
N LEU A 170 -6.29 11.57 1.04
CA LEU A 170 -6.22 10.70 2.19
C LEU A 170 -6.55 11.44 3.49
N GLU A 171 -6.00 12.65 3.61
CA GLU A 171 -6.11 13.50 4.80
C GLU A 171 -6.90 14.77 4.47
N ILE A 172 -8.19 14.79 4.83
CA ILE A 172 -9.03 15.98 4.74
C ILE A 172 -9.61 16.29 6.11
N GLN A 173 -9.51 17.54 6.53
CA GLN A 173 -10.04 17.98 7.81
C GLN A 173 -11.28 18.83 7.60
N VAL A 174 -12.44 18.25 7.87
CA VAL A 174 -13.74 18.92 7.77
C VAL A 174 -14.50 18.69 9.06
N TYR A 175 -14.63 19.71 9.91
CA TYR A 175 -15.39 19.60 11.16
C TYR A 175 -15.97 20.93 11.62
N ASN A 176 -17.03 20.85 12.43
CA ASN A 176 -17.77 22.00 12.97
C ASN A 176 -18.37 22.92 11.89
N ASN A 177 -18.73 22.38 10.73
CA ASN A 177 -19.55 23.08 9.75
C ASN A 177 -21.04 22.73 9.96
N LYS A 178 -21.95 23.36 9.21
CA LYS A 178 -23.39 23.02 9.27
C LYS A 178 -23.62 21.56 8.92
N LYS A 179 -22.88 21.05 7.93
CA LYS A 179 -22.74 19.63 7.62
C LYS A 179 -21.35 19.35 7.07
N ASP A 180 -20.67 18.40 7.69
CA ASP A 180 -19.35 17.92 7.29
C ASP A 180 -19.47 16.76 6.28
N CYS A 181 -18.39 16.50 5.54
CA CYS A 181 -18.25 15.32 4.70
C CYS A 181 -17.30 14.31 5.33
N GLY A 182 -17.54 13.02 5.09
CA GLY A 182 -16.72 11.95 5.64
C GLY A 182 -16.78 11.83 7.16
N CYS A 183 -16.02 10.88 7.70
CA CYS A 183 -15.82 10.72 9.13
C CYS A 183 -14.32 10.65 9.43
N ARG A 184 -13.89 11.16 10.59
CA ARG A 184 -12.49 11.19 11.02
C ARG A 184 -12.12 9.89 11.74
N GLY A 185 -11.28 9.04 11.15
CA GLY A 185 -10.91 7.79 11.81
C GLY A 185 -9.91 7.96 12.96
N ASP A 186 -9.08 9.00 12.91
CA ASP A 186 -8.15 9.40 13.97
C ASP A 186 -8.83 9.99 15.23
N GLN A 187 -10.12 10.31 15.15
CA GLN A 187 -10.91 10.79 16.28
C GLN A 187 -11.83 9.71 16.88
N LEU A 188 -11.79 8.49 16.33
CA LEU A 188 -12.62 7.41 16.78
C LEU A 188 -12.16 6.93 18.16
N THR A 189 -13.11 6.85 19.10
CA THR A 189 -12.87 6.34 20.45
C THR A 189 -14.02 5.40 20.84
N SER A 190 -13.83 4.63 21.91
CA SER A 190 -14.90 3.78 22.46
C SER A 190 -16.14 4.61 22.86
N GLY A 191 -15.94 5.86 23.32
CA GLY A 191 -17.02 6.74 23.75
C GLY A 191 -17.86 7.32 22.62
N ASN A 192 -17.32 7.45 21.40
CA ASN A 192 -18.03 8.07 20.28
C ASN A 192 -18.38 7.10 19.15
N MET A 193 -17.93 5.84 19.19
CA MET A 193 -18.08 4.84 18.13
C MET A 193 -19.50 4.71 17.54
N LYS A 194 -20.55 4.88 18.37
CA LYS A 194 -21.96 4.83 17.92
C LYS A 194 -22.30 5.87 16.84
N SER A 195 -21.63 7.02 16.83
CA SER A 195 -21.86 8.07 15.82
C SER A 195 -21.44 7.61 14.42
N TYR A 196 -20.56 6.60 14.32
CA TYR A 196 -20.00 6.12 13.05
C TYR A 196 -20.95 5.23 12.25
N LYS A 197 -22.14 4.90 12.77
CA LYS A 197 -23.13 4.01 12.14
C LYS A 197 -23.54 4.41 10.71
N LYS A 198 -23.36 5.68 10.34
CA LYS A 198 -23.68 6.21 9.00
C LYS A 198 -22.43 6.43 8.12
N CYS A 199 -21.23 6.24 8.66
CA CYS A 199 -19.99 6.48 7.94
C CYS A 199 -19.76 5.38 6.90
N ILE A 200 -19.42 5.81 5.69
CA ILE A 200 -19.04 4.95 4.57
C ILE A 200 -17.53 5.06 4.32
N ALA A 201 -16.95 6.24 4.50
CA ALA A 201 -15.52 6.48 4.37
C ALA A 201 -14.95 7.08 5.66
N LEU A 202 -13.74 6.65 6.03
CA LEU A 202 -12.91 7.29 7.05
C LEU A 202 -11.77 8.08 6.38
N PHE A 203 -11.46 9.24 6.93
CA PHE A 203 -10.32 10.09 6.57
C PHE A 203 -9.34 10.17 7.74
N ASN A 204 -8.09 10.52 7.43
CA ASN A 204 -6.99 10.63 8.40
C ASN A 204 -6.65 9.30 9.10
N GLY A 205 -6.85 8.19 8.41
CA GLY A 205 -6.49 6.87 8.89
C GLY A 205 -7.49 6.29 9.87
N LEU A 206 -7.01 5.37 10.70
CA LEU A 206 -7.78 4.77 11.78
C LEU A 206 -6.82 4.24 12.84
N GLU A 207 -7.06 4.58 14.09
CA GLU A 207 -6.33 4.00 15.23
C GLU A 207 -7.32 3.28 16.15
N LEU A 208 -7.15 1.97 16.32
CA LEU A 208 -7.88 1.14 17.27
C LEU A 208 -6.88 0.56 18.28
N THR A 209 -6.40 1.40 19.19
CA THR A 209 -5.42 1.03 20.21
C THR A 209 -6.06 0.90 21.59
N ASN A 210 -5.60 -0.07 22.39
CA ASN A 210 -6.09 -0.31 23.76
C ASN A 210 -7.62 -0.48 23.86
N MET A 211 -8.23 -1.06 22.82
CA MET A 211 -9.68 -1.22 22.72
C MET A 211 -10.16 -2.60 23.13
N THR A 212 -11.35 -2.64 23.74
CA THR A 212 -12.05 -3.89 24.05
C THR A 212 -13.25 -4.09 23.14
N THR A 213 -13.52 -5.36 22.83
CA THR A 213 -14.70 -5.82 22.11
C THR A 213 -15.97 -5.26 22.74
N SER A 214 -16.81 -4.64 21.92
CA SER A 214 -18.05 -4.00 22.35
C SER A 214 -19.13 -4.20 21.29
N PRO A 215 -20.42 -4.29 21.66
CA PRO A 215 -21.53 -4.25 20.70
C PRO A 215 -21.52 -3.01 19.80
N ASP A 216 -20.79 -1.97 20.16
CA ASP A 216 -20.69 -0.73 19.38
C ASP A 216 -19.80 -0.86 18.14
N LEU A 217 -18.93 -1.87 18.06
CA LEU A 217 -18.11 -2.17 16.87
C LEU A 217 -18.96 -2.37 15.61
N LYS A 218 -20.21 -2.82 15.74
CA LYS A 218 -21.17 -2.91 14.63
C LYS A 218 -21.42 -1.58 13.93
N SER A 219 -21.14 -0.46 14.59
CA SER A 219 -21.25 0.88 14.01
C SER A 219 -20.25 1.09 12.87
N LEU A 220 -19.16 0.31 12.84
CA LEU A 220 -18.12 0.35 11.82
C LEU A 220 -18.45 -0.51 10.59
N SER A 221 -19.55 -1.27 10.63
CA SER A 221 -19.88 -2.24 9.59
C SER A 221 -20.11 -1.64 8.21
N LYS A 222 -20.50 -0.37 8.08
CA LYS A 222 -20.75 0.29 6.78
C LYS A 222 -19.52 0.91 6.15
N ILE A 223 -18.41 0.99 6.89
CA ILE A 223 -17.18 1.58 6.38
C ILE A 223 -16.69 0.68 5.25
N SER A 224 -16.59 1.25 4.05
CA SER A 224 -16.09 0.58 2.86
C SER A 224 -14.69 1.04 2.46
N VAL A 225 -14.33 2.27 2.82
CA VAL A 225 -13.00 2.83 2.50
C VAL A 225 -12.41 3.51 3.73
N ILE A 226 -11.18 3.17 4.07
CA ILE A 226 -10.35 3.92 5.00
C ILE A 226 -9.27 4.65 4.22
N LYS A 227 -9.11 5.94 4.48
CA LYS A 227 -8.15 6.81 3.82
C LYS A 227 -7.20 7.38 4.88
N GLY A 228 -5.92 7.10 4.73
CA GLY A 228 -4.85 7.20 5.72
C GLY A 228 -4.43 5.82 6.23
N ASN A 229 -3.36 5.80 7.02
CA ASN A 229 -2.80 4.58 7.60
C ASN A 229 -3.68 4.05 8.74
N VAL A 230 -3.61 2.74 8.98
CA VAL A 230 -4.43 2.03 9.97
C VAL A 230 -3.54 1.32 10.96
N GLU A 231 -3.81 1.53 12.26
CA GLU A 231 -3.18 0.82 13.35
C GLU A 231 -4.26 0.14 14.21
N ILE A 232 -4.09 -1.15 14.46
CA ILE A 232 -4.93 -1.94 15.37
C ILE A 232 -4.00 -2.68 16.32
N ALA A 233 -3.91 -2.21 17.56
CA ALA A 233 -2.93 -2.74 18.51
C ALA A 233 -3.41 -2.79 19.95
N TYR A 234 -2.86 -3.73 20.73
CA TYR A 234 -3.16 -3.88 22.16
C TYR A 234 -4.66 -4.06 22.43
N THR A 235 -5.38 -4.71 21.52
CA THR A 235 -6.82 -4.96 21.63
C THR A 235 -7.09 -6.39 22.10
N ASN A 236 -8.32 -6.63 22.57
CA ASN A 236 -8.79 -7.99 22.87
C ASN A 236 -9.63 -8.60 21.73
N PHE A 237 -9.58 -8.03 20.53
CA PHE A 237 -10.35 -8.50 19.38
C PHE A 237 -9.91 -9.91 18.96
N THR A 238 -10.88 -10.74 18.58
CA THR A 238 -10.62 -12.08 18.03
C THR A 238 -10.41 -12.06 16.52
N ASP A 239 -11.01 -11.07 15.84
CA ASP A 239 -10.98 -10.85 14.40
C ASP A 239 -11.48 -9.43 14.05
N LEU A 240 -11.43 -9.08 12.76
CA LEU A 240 -11.89 -7.79 12.21
C LEU A 240 -13.22 -7.89 11.44
N SER A 241 -14.03 -8.94 11.65
CA SER A 241 -15.28 -9.16 10.90
C SER A 241 -16.34 -8.07 11.13
N PHE A 242 -16.16 -7.23 12.15
CA PHE A 242 -16.99 -6.04 12.34
C PHE A 242 -16.82 -5.01 11.20
N PHE A 243 -15.72 -5.04 10.44
CA PHE A 243 -15.54 -4.33 9.17
C PHE A 243 -16.21 -5.04 7.99
N LYS A 244 -17.52 -5.28 8.11
CA LYS A 244 -18.28 -6.13 7.18
C LYS A 244 -18.19 -5.73 5.70
N HIS A 245 -18.08 -4.43 5.39
CA HIS A 245 -18.04 -3.93 4.01
C HIS A 245 -16.70 -3.27 3.65
N LEU A 246 -15.65 -3.45 4.47
CA LEU A 246 -14.36 -2.81 4.19
C LEU A 246 -13.77 -3.41 2.92
N GLU A 247 -13.66 -2.58 1.90
CA GLU A 247 -13.16 -2.93 0.56
C GLU A 247 -11.76 -2.38 0.33
N LYS A 248 -11.42 -1.24 0.96
CA LYS A 248 -10.22 -0.48 0.61
C LYS A 248 -9.58 0.22 1.82
N VAL A 249 -8.26 0.11 1.96
CA VAL A 249 -7.43 1.02 2.77
C VAL A 249 -6.46 1.75 1.84
N ARG A 250 -6.43 3.08 1.91
CA ARG A 250 -5.52 3.91 1.12
C ARG A 250 -4.58 4.61 2.08
N GLY A 251 -3.32 4.20 2.16
CA GLY A 251 -2.35 4.83 3.04
C GLY A 251 -1.18 5.44 2.30
N ARG A 252 -0.30 6.08 3.07
CA ARG A 252 0.98 6.61 2.58
C ARG A 252 2.13 5.83 3.21
N SER A 253 3.10 5.48 2.38
CA SER A 253 4.36 4.86 2.78
C SER A 253 5.59 5.60 2.21
N PHE A 254 5.40 6.79 1.63
CA PHE A 254 6.48 7.52 0.93
C PHE A 254 7.48 8.17 1.89
N ASP A 255 7.00 8.73 2.99
CA ASP A 255 7.85 9.46 3.94
C ASP A 255 8.89 8.55 4.59
N ASN A 256 8.59 7.24 4.66
CA ASN A 256 9.48 6.23 5.17
C ASN A 256 9.13 4.86 4.55
N PRO A 257 10.06 4.18 3.85
CA PRO A 257 9.82 2.86 3.27
C PRO A 257 9.50 1.77 4.31
N GLU A 258 9.78 2.01 5.59
CA GLU A 258 9.37 1.15 6.70
C GLU A 258 7.92 1.39 7.15
N THR A 259 7.25 2.44 6.66
CA THR A 259 5.87 2.74 7.02
C THR A 259 4.94 1.65 6.51
N VAL A 260 4.15 1.14 7.44
CA VAL A 260 3.13 0.13 7.23
C VAL A 260 1.78 0.83 7.09
N ILE A 261 1.03 0.52 6.04
CA ILE A 261 -0.29 1.12 5.83
C ILE A 261 -1.35 0.44 6.69
N LEU A 262 -1.27 -0.89 6.85
CA LEU A 262 -2.13 -1.64 7.76
C LEU A 262 -1.26 -2.35 8.80
N ASP A 263 -1.14 -1.75 9.98
CA ASP A 263 -0.35 -2.26 11.09
C ASP A 263 -1.25 -2.95 12.12
N ILE A 264 -1.13 -4.27 12.22
CA ILE A 264 -1.90 -5.08 13.18
C ILE A 264 -0.89 -5.82 14.04
N HIS A 265 -0.75 -5.37 15.29
CA HIS A 265 0.24 -5.94 16.20
C HIS A 265 -0.23 -6.03 17.65
N ASP A 266 0.40 -6.91 18.43
CA ASP A 266 0.19 -7.03 19.88
C ASP A 266 -1.28 -7.25 20.28
N ASN A 267 -2.01 -8.06 19.50
CA ASN A 267 -3.40 -8.43 19.74
C ASN A 267 -3.47 -9.92 20.14
N PRO A 268 -3.26 -10.27 21.42
CA PRO A 268 -3.01 -11.65 21.84
C PRO A 268 -4.21 -12.58 21.67
N ASN A 269 -5.44 -12.04 21.54
CA ASN A 269 -6.66 -12.83 21.35
C ASN A 269 -7.04 -13.00 19.87
N MET A 270 -6.33 -12.34 18.95
CA MET A 270 -6.70 -12.32 17.54
C MET A 270 -6.29 -13.63 16.88
N ILE A 271 -7.28 -14.45 16.51
CA ILE A 271 -7.10 -15.78 15.89
C ILE A 271 -7.40 -15.78 14.39
N ARG A 272 -8.07 -14.74 13.88
CA ARG A 272 -8.44 -14.62 12.47
C ARG A 272 -8.33 -13.17 12.02
N LEU A 273 -8.03 -12.94 10.74
CA LEU A 273 -8.10 -11.59 10.17
C LEU A 273 -9.56 -11.16 10.00
N GLY A 274 -10.41 -12.00 9.39
CA GLY A 274 -11.86 -11.80 9.41
C GLY A 274 -12.39 -10.77 8.41
N LEU A 275 -11.54 -10.28 7.50
CA LEU A 275 -11.91 -9.38 6.42
C LEU A 275 -12.48 -10.16 5.21
N ASN A 276 -13.61 -10.84 5.43
CA ASN A 276 -14.27 -11.70 4.43
C ASN A 276 -15.53 -11.04 3.86
N ALA A 277 -15.43 -10.23 2.80
CA ALA A 277 -16.55 -9.93 1.89
C ALA A 277 -16.13 -9.16 0.62
N VAL A 278 -16.20 -9.84 -0.54
CA VAL A 278 -16.66 -9.28 -1.83
C VAL A 278 -15.81 -8.17 -2.47
N SER A 279 -14.54 -8.47 -2.77
CA SER A 279 -13.85 -8.10 -4.03
C SER A 279 -12.40 -8.61 -4.04
N VAL A 280 -12.18 -9.89 -3.71
CA VAL A 280 -10.85 -10.53 -3.58
C VAL A 280 -9.98 -10.38 -4.85
N ASN A 281 -10.59 -10.28 -6.03
CA ASN A 281 -9.90 -9.99 -7.31
C ASN A 281 -9.41 -8.53 -7.47
N LYS A 282 -9.68 -7.66 -6.49
CA LYS A 282 -9.21 -6.28 -6.41
C LYS A 282 -8.46 -5.99 -5.10
N LEU A 283 -8.45 -6.90 -4.12
CA LEU A 283 -7.87 -6.59 -2.80
C LEU A 283 -6.35 -6.34 -2.86
N GLY A 284 -5.60 -7.07 -3.69
CA GLY A 284 -4.15 -6.83 -3.82
C GLY A 284 -3.76 -5.48 -4.45
N TYR A 285 -4.59 -4.96 -5.37
CA TYR A 285 -4.39 -3.66 -6.02
C TYR A 285 -5.03 -2.49 -5.24
N TYR A 286 -6.02 -2.77 -4.39
CA TYR A 286 -6.87 -1.74 -3.79
C TYR A 286 -6.83 -1.73 -2.25
N LEU A 287 -6.66 -2.85 -1.52
CA LEU A 287 -6.69 -2.84 -0.05
C LEU A 287 -5.61 -1.97 0.55
N VAL A 288 -4.47 -1.88 -0.11
CA VAL A 288 -3.32 -1.13 0.36
C VAL A 288 -2.61 -0.66 -0.90
N GLY A 289 -3.07 0.42 -1.53
CA GLY A 289 -2.59 0.78 -2.87
C GLY A 289 -2.97 2.19 -3.32
N ASN A 290 -1.95 2.96 -3.66
CA ASN A 290 -2.05 4.31 -4.20
C ASN A 290 -2.35 4.32 -5.70
N VAL A 291 -2.77 5.48 -6.18
CA VAL A 291 -3.23 5.80 -7.54
C VAL A 291 -2.07 5.81 -8.56
N GLU A 292 -0.88 5.37 -8.19
CA GLU A 292 0.30 5.32 -9.05
C GLU A 292 0.68 3.87 -9.37
N TYR A 293 0.91 3.61 -10.66
CA TYR A 293 1.16 2.31 -11.31
C TYR A 293 2.41 1.54 -10.84
N GLN A 294 2.98 1.84 -9.68
CA GLN A 294 4.34 1.39 -9.30
C GLN A 294 4.49 0.82 -7.87
N TRP A 295 3.48 0.83 -6.99
CA TRP A 295 3.73 0.50 -5.58
C TRP A 295 2.73 -0.45 -4.93
N GLU A 296 3.28 -1.48 -4.31
CA GLU A 296 2.62 -2.54 -3.53
C GLU A 296 2.25 -2.04 -2.14
N GLY A 297 1.09 -2.45 -1.63
CA GLY A 297 0.70 -2.14 -0.28
C GLY A 297 1.60 -2.71 0.79
N SER A 298 1.68 -2.07 1.96
CA SER A 298 2.42 -2.59 3.13
C SER A 298 1.51 -2.99 4.30
N MET A 299 1.77 -4.16 4.86
CA MET A 299 1.05 -4.69 6.02
C MET A 299 2.01 -5.28 7.06
N ASN A 300 1.60 -5.24 8.34
CA ASN A 300 2.29 -5.90 9.44
C ASN A 300 1.29 -6.77 10.19
N LEU A 301 1.67 -8.03 10.43
CA LEU A 301 0.97 -8.99 11.25
C LEU A 301 1.97 -9.56 12.25
N GLU A 302 1.93 -9.06 13.49
CA GLU A 302 2.96 -9.31 14.50
C GLU A 302 2.36 -9.51 15.89
N ASN A 303 2.92 -10.43 16.69
CA ASN A 303 2.49 -10.65 18.09
C ASN A 303 0.97 -10.88 18.24
N LEU A 304 0.38 -11.64 17.32
CA LEU A 304 -1.01 -12.09 17.38
C LEU A 304 -1.15 -13.39 18.18
N HIS A 305 -2.36 -13.94 18.28
CA HIS A 305 -2.53 -15.24 18.94
C HIS A 305 -1.69 -16.33 18.23
N PRO A 306 -1.08 -17.31 18.94
CA PRO A 306 -0.31 -18.39 18.32
C PRO A 306 -1.08 -19.24 17.28
N ASP A 307 -2.41 -19.24 17.38
CA ASP A 307 -3.33 -19.91 16.44
C ASP A 307 -3.88 -18.96 15.36
N PHE A 308 -3.35 -17.74 15.26
CA PHE A 308 -3.72 -16.84 14.18
C PHE A 308 -3.41 -17.49 12.83
N CYS A 309 -4.46 -17.61 12.02
CA CYS A 309 -4.35 -18.18 10.69
C CYS A 309 -5.01 -17.28 9.65
N LEU A 310 -4.59 -17.39 8.40
CA LEU A 310 -5.18 -16.77 7.22
C LEU A 310 -5.88 -17.83 6.36
N THR A 311 -7.08 -17.56 5.87
CA THR A 311 -7.76 -18.44 4.90
C THR A 311 -7.16 -18.29 3.52
N TYR A 312 -7.44 -19.26 2.63
CA TYR A 312 -6.99 -19.18 1.25
C TYR A 312 -7.47 -17.88 0.55
N GLN A 313 -8.69 -17.40 0.84
CA GLN A 313 -9.20 -16.15 0.27
C GLN A 313 -8.38 -14.95 0.74
N GLU A 314 -8.05 -14.89 2.04
CA GLU A 314 -7.26 -13.81 2.64
C GLU A 314 -5.83 -13.82 2.08
N VAL A 315 -5.20 -14.99 1.99
CA VAL A 315 -3.83 -15.11 1.45
C VAL A 315 -3.80 -14.73 -0.04
N THR A 316 -4.78 -15.18 -0.83
CA THR A 316 -4.88 -14.83 -2.25
C THR A 316 -5.05 -13.32 -2.42
N ALA A 317 -5.90 -12.70 -1.60
CA ALA A 317 -6.11 -11.24 -1.59
C ALA A 317 -4.84 -10.46 -1.25
N LEU A 318 -4.01 -11.00 -0.35
CA LEU A 318 -2.82 -10.36 0.17
C LEU A 318 -1.54 -10.75 -0.59
N SER A 319 -1.66 -11.52 -1.68
CA SER A 319 -0.52 -12.07 -2.42
C SER A 319 0.39 -11.01 -3.08
N THR A 320 -0.12 -9.78 -3.27
CA THR A 320 0.63 -8.62 -3.80
C THR A 320 0.96 -7.58 -2.73
N VAL A 321 0.69 -7.88 -1.45
CA VAL A 321 1.01 -6.99 -0.33
C VAL A 321 2.41 -7.32 0.17
N ARG A 322 3.23 -6.29 0.35
CA ARG A 322 4.52 -6.38 1.03
C ARG A 322 4.30 -6.46 2.54
N PHE A 323 4.84 -7.49 3.17
CA PHE A 323 4.77 -7.63 4.62
C PHE A 323 6.04 -7.13 5.30
N LYS A 324 5.89 -6.34 6.37
CA LYS A 324 6.97 -6.05 7.31
C LYS A 324 7.23 -7.27 8.20
N ASN A 325 6.20 -7.75 8.86
CA ASN A 325 6.14 -9.08 9.47
C ASN A 325 4.87 -9.81 9.03
N LEU A 326 4.96 -11.13 8.90
CA LEU A 326 3.83 -12.01 8.57
C LEU A 326 3.79 -13.22 9.52
N GLN A 327 3.42 -13.01 10.78
CA GLN A 327 3.29 -14.08 11.76
C GLN A 327 1.92 -14.74 11.66
N ALA A 328 1.77 -15.68 10.73
CA ALA A 328 0.51 -16.39 10.49
C ALA A 328 0.71 -17.85 10.07
N LYS A 329 -0.34 -18.65 10.25
CA LYS A 329 -0.50 -19.99 9.67
C LYS A 329 -1.58 -19.98 8.58
N PHE A 330 -1.72 -21.05 7.82
CA PHE A 330 -2.92 -21.23 6.98
C PHE A 330 -4.04 -21.84 7.82
N CYS A 331 -5.27 -21.39 7.61
CA CYS A 331 -6.42 -22.06 8.21
C CYS A 331 -6.72 -23.34 7.43
N GLU A 332 -6.67 -24.48 8.11
CA GLU A 332 -7.01 -25.79 7.54
C GLU A 332 -8.54 -25.95 7.49
N THR A 333 -9.19 -25.30 6.51
CA THR A 333 -10.63 -25.53 6.25
C THR A 333 -10.80 -26.15 4.89
N GLU A 334 -11.16 -27.44 4.88
CA GLU A 334 -11.63 -28.14 3.69
C GLU A 334 -12.88 -27.45 3.15
N MET A 335 -12.88 -27.18 1.84
CA MET A 335 -13.96 -26.56 1.11
C MET A 335 -14.16 -27.31 -0.20
N ASP A 336 -15.43 -27.59 -0.52
CA ASP A 336 -15.84 -28.07 -1.83
C ASP A 336 -17.04 -27.24 -2.29
N THR A 337 -16.81 -26.41 -3.31
CA THR A 337 -17.85 -25.57 -3.94
C THR A 337 -18.44 -26.19 -5.21
N GLY A 338 -18.08 -27.44 -5.54
CA GLY A 338 -18.37 -28.09 -6.82
C GLY A 338 -17.46 -27.66 -7.97
N TYR A 339 -16.77 -26.52 -7.84
CA TYR A 339 -15.77 -26.02 -8.82
C TYR A 339 -14.37 -25.88 -8.23
N THR A 340 -14.25 -25.86 -6.91
CA THR A 340 -12.97 -25.74 -6.20
C THR A 340 -13.01 -26.64 -4.99
N LYS A 341 -12.35 -27.79 -5.11
CA LYS A 341 -12.13 -28.73 -4.02
C LYS A 341 -10.76 -28.48 -3.41
N SER A 342 -10.71 -28.33 -2.10
CA SER A 342 -9.45 -28.27 -1.35
C SER A 342 -9.21 -29.55 -0.56
N CYS A 343 -7.97 -30.01 -0.47
CA CYS A 343 -7.62 -31.23 0.25
C CYS A 343 -6.42 -31.00 1.17
N ASN A 344 -6.46 -31.63 2.34
CA ASN A 344 -5.30 -31.70 3.21
C ASN A 344 -4.34 -32.78 2.71
N PHE A 345 -3.07 -32.40 2.52
CA PHE A 345 -2.05 -33.33 2.08
C PHE A 345 -1.59 -34.21 3.24
N THR A 346 -1.74 -35.51 3.08
CA THR A 346 -1.18 -36.52 3.99
C THR A 346 -0.17 -37.42 3.29
N SER A 347 -0.48 -37.85 2.06
CA SER A 347 0.40 -38.60 1.17
C SER A 347 -0.15 -38.58 -0.26
N MET A 348 0.68 -38.89 -1.26
CA MET A 348 0.24 -39.02 -2.65
C MET A 348 -0.81 -40.13 -2.85
N LYS A 349 -0.70 -41.22 -2.08
CA LYS A 349 -1.66 -42.32 -2.09
C LYS A 349 -3.06 -41.91 -1.64
N ASN A 350 -3.16 -41.07 -0.61
CA ASN A 350 -4.44 -40.65 -0.02
C ASN A 350 -4.97 -39.33 -0.59
N LEU A 351 -4.18 -38.63 -1.42
CA LEU A 351 -4.64 -37.43 -2.10
C LEU A 351 -5.78 -37.76 -3.09
N ASP A 352 -6.84 -36.97 -3.08
CA ASP A 352 -7.93 -37.10 -4.04
C ASP A 352 -7.52 -36.58 -5.42
N SER A 353 -7.99 -37.23 -6.49
CA SER A 353 -7.62 -36.89 -7.88
C SER A 353 -8.24 -35.60 -8.41
N ASP A 354 -9.34 -35.15 -7.83
CA ASP A 354 -10.08 -33.94 -8.18
C ASP A 354 -9.67 -32.72 -7.33
N CYS A 355 -8.55 -32.82 -6.62
CA CYS A 355 -8.06 -31.74 -5.77
C CYS A 355 -7.58 -30.53 -6.58
N VAL A 356 -8.14 -29.35 -6.30
CA VAL A 356 -7.74 -28.08 -6.95
C VAL A 356 -6.78 -27.28 -6.08
N ILE A 357 -6.97 -27.32 -4.77
CA ILE A 357 -6.15 -26.61 -3.78
C ILE A 357 -5.62 -27.63 -2.78
N ILE A 358 -4.32 -27.68 -2.57
CA ILE A 358 -3.72 -28.54 -1.55
C ILE A 358 -3.27 -27.70 -0.36
N PHE A 359 -3.69 -28.08 0.84
CA PHE A 359 -3.14 -27.58 2.11
C PHE A 359 -2.10 -28.54 2.65
N GLY A 360 -0.92 -28.03 2.98
CA GLY A 360 0.19 -28.83 3.51
C GLY A 360 1.34 -29.00 2.52
N ASN A 361 2.42 -29.59 3.03
CA ASN A 361 3.66 -29.77 2.27
C ASN A 361 3.56 -31.02 1.39
N VAL A 362 3.48 -30.82 0.08
CA VAL A 362 3.45 -31.91 -0.91
C VAL A 362 4.83 -32.54 -0.99
N VAL A 363 4.89 -33.85 -0.73
CA VAL A 363 6.10 -34.66 -0.84
C VAL A 363 5.83 -35.82 -1.79
N ILE A 364 6.65 -35.94 -2.83
CA ILE A 364 6.67 -37.06 -3.78
C ILE A 364 8.01 -37.77 -3.57
N ASP A 365 7.97 -38.94 -2.93
CA ASP A 365 9.17 -39.73 -2.64
C ASP A 365 9.18 -41.04 -3.47
N SER A 366 10.21 -41.84 -3.29
CA SER A 366 10.31 -43.19 -3.85
C SER A 366 9.05 -44.02 -3.53
N GLY A 367 8.35 -44.51 -4.56
CA GLY A 367 7.13 -45.29 -4.45
C GLY A 367 5.85 -44.51 -4.75
N ASP A 368 5.91 -43.18 -4.81
CA ASP A 368 4.75 -42.34 -5.14
C ASP A 368 4.54 -42.15 -6.66
N GLU A 369 5.42 -42.68 -7.51
CA GLU A 369 5.39 -42.45 -8.96
C GLU A 369 4.08 -42.89 -9.63
N GLU A 370 3.42 -43.94 -9.11
CA GLU A 370 2.11 -44.37 -9.64
C GLU A 370 0.96 -43.41 -9.29
N HIS A 371 1.17 -42.52 -8.33
CA HIS A 371 0.15 -41.59 -7.82
C HIS A 371 0.28 -40.17 -8.38
N VAL A 372 1.39 -39.83 -9.06
CA VAL A 372 1.62 -38.46 -9.58
C VAL A 372 0.57 -38.02 -10.59
N GLY A 373 -0.14 -38.96 -11.23
CA GLY A 373 -1.22 -38.69 -12.17
C GLY A 373 -2.34 -37.82 -11.57
N LYS A 374 -2.56 -37.90 -10.25
CA LYS A 374 -3.53 -37.11 -9.49
C LYS A 374 -3.30 -35.60 -9.53
N LEU A 375 -2.11 -35.16 -9.93
CA LEU A 375 -1.74 -33.75 -10.02
C LEU A 375 -1.86 -33.17 -11.45
N THR A 376 -2.05 -34.00 -12.49
CA THR A 376 -1.81 -33.63 -13.89
C THR A 376 -2.68 -32.48 -14.41
N GLU A 377 -3.93 -32.38 -13.95
CA GLU A 377 -4.93 -31.47 -14.55
C GLU A 377 -5.66 -30.58 -13.55
N THR A 378 -5.76 -31.00 -12.30
CA THR A 378 -6.68 -30.42 -11.30
C THR A 378 -5.97 -29.45 -10.36
N ILE A 379 -4.73 -29.73 -9.97
CA ILE A 379 -4.00 -28.91 -8.99
C ILE A 379 -3.71 -27.52 -9.55
N ARG A 380 -4.15 -26.49 -8.84
CA ARG A 380 -3.88 -25.09 -9.16
C ARG A 380 -2.99 -24.44 -8.11
N ASP A 381 -3.26 -24.70 -6.83
CA ASP A 381 -2.63 -23.99 -5.72
C ASP A 381 -2.08 -24.98 -4.67
N ILE A 382 -0.88 -24.71 -4.15
CA ILE A 382 -0.32 -25.40 -2.97
C ILE A 382 -0.13 -24.37 -1.85
N TYR A 383 -0.79 -24.59 -0.72
CA TYR A 383 -0.62 -23.86 0.53
C TYR A 383 0.35 -24.63 1.44
N GLY A 384 1.63 -24.57 1.07
CA GLY A 384 2.73 -25.36 1.64
C GLY A 384 3.95 -25.33 0.72
N SER A 385 4.86 -26.29 0.89
CA SER A 385 6.01 -26.51 0.00
C SER A 385 5.79 -27.67 -0.98
N LEU A 386 6.61 -27.74 -2.03
CA LEU A 386 6.68 -28.89 -2.95
C LEU A 386 8.07 -29.56 -2.86
N THR A 387 8.11 -30.85 -2.53
CA THR A 387 9.33 -31.66 -2.53
C THR A 387 9.17 -32.88 -3.45
N ILE A 388 10.11 -33.07 -4.36
CA ILE A 388 10.22 -34.26 -5.22
C ILE A 388 11.59 -34.88 -4.98
N GLN A 389 11.65 -36.06 -4.37
CA GLN A 389 12.91 -36.65 -3.97
C GLN A 389 13.01 -38.15 -4.17
N ASN A 390 14.22 -38.63 -4.42
CA ASN A 390 14.54 -40.07 -4.53
C ASN A 390 13.67 -40.86 -5.53
N THR A 391 13.06 -40.20 -6.51
CA THR A 391 12.15 -40.85 -7.47
C THR A 391 12.87 -41.36 -8.71
N ASN A 392 12.21 -42.26 -9.44
CA ASN A 392 12.59 -42.69 -10.79
C ASN A 392 11.90 -41.91 -11.91
N LEU A 393 11.28 -40.76 -11.60
CA LEU A 393 10.56 -39.94 -12.58
C LEU A 393 11.52 -39.42 -13.66
N GLU A 394 11.07 -39.46 -14.93
CA GLU A 394 11.84 -38.87 -16.04
C GLU A 394 11.53 -37.39 -16.26
N ASP A 395 10.35 -36.93 -15.85
CA ASP A 395 9.91 -35.54 -15.94
C ASP A 395 8.84 -35.23 -14.88
N ILE A 396 8.53 -33.93 -14.72
CA ILE A 396 7.53 -33.43 -13.77
C ILE A 396 6.34 -32.74 -14.45
N ARG A 397 6.02 -33.10 -15.71
CA ARG A 397 4.95 -32.44 -16.49
C ARG A 397 3.55 -32.63 -15.90
N PHE A 398 3.38 -33.60 -15.01
CA PHE A 398 2.15 -33.74 -14.21
C PHE A 398 1.91 -32.54 -13.25
N LEU A 399 2.86 -31.60 -13.13
CA LEU A 399 2.65 -30.34 -12.40
C LEU A 399 2.31 -29.17 -13.32
N ASN A 400 1.95 -29.42 -14.58
CA ASN A 400 1.68 -28.34 -15.51
C ASN A 400 0.58 -27.39 -15.00
N SER A 401 -0.52 -27.88 -14.42
CA SER A 401 -1.61 -27.02 -13.94
C SER A 401 -1.28 -26.18 -12.69
N LEU A 402 -0.14 -26.42 -12.05
CA LEU A 402 0.25 -25.70 -10.83
C LEU A 402 0.59 -24.25 -11.15
N ASN A 403 -0.22 -23.33 -10.61
CA ASN A 403 -0.15 -21.90 -10.87
C ASN A 403 0.45 -21.12 -9.69
N TYR A 404 0.12 -21.52 -8.46
CA TYR A 404 0.47 -20.75 -7.26
C TYR A 404 1.01 -21.65 -6.14
N ILE A 405 2.02 -21.15 -5.44
CA ILE A 405 2.50 -21.75 -4.18
C ILE A 405 2.55 -20.65 -3.12
N TYR A 406 1.90 -20.90 -2.00
CA TYR A 406 1.86 -20.03 -0.83
C TYR A 406 2.60 -20.71 0.32
N PHE A 407 3.64 -20.07 0.84
CA PHE A 407 4.51 -20.68 1.83
C PHE A 407 4.94 -19.73 2.95
N LEU A 408 4.42 -19.93 4.15
CA LEU A 408 4.66 -19.03 5.29
C LEU A 408 5.88 -19.41 6.15
N HIS A 409 6.62 -20.45 5.79
CA HIS A 409 7.80 -20.86 6.56
C HIS A 409 9.01 -19.97 6.27
N GLU A 410 9.83 -19.69 7.29
CA GLU A 410 10.93 -18.71 7.16
C GLU A 410 12.22 -19.31 6.58
N THR A 411 12.54 -20.55 6.95
CA THR A 411 13.89 -21.10 6.74
C THR A 411 14.00 -22.20 5.68
N ILE A 412 12.89 -22.74 5.20
CA ILE A 412 12.88 -23.91 4.30
C ILE A 412 12.72 -23.41 2.85
N PRO A 413 13.35 -24.06 1.85
CA PRO A 413 13.07 -23.77 0.44
C PRO A 413 11.63 -24.14 0.06
N VAL A 414 10.99 -23.31 -0.75
CA VAL A 414 9.58 -23.51 -1.17
C VAL A 414 9.42 -24.69 -2.13
N ILE A 415 10.41 -24.92 -3.00
CA ILE A 415 10.45 -26.07 -3.91
C ILE A 415 11.79 -26.79 -3.74
N ARG A 416 11.75 -28.11 -3.62
CA ARG A 416 12.93 -28.99 -3.55
C ARG A 416 12.79 -30.12 -4.56
N ILE A 417 13.77 -30.27 -5.44
CA ILE A 417 13.85 -31.38 -6.40
C ILE A 417 15.22 -32.03 -6.22
N ILE A 418 15.28 -33.16 -5.52
CA ILE A 418 16.55 -33.69 -4.99
C ILE A 418 16.69 -35.20 -5.25
N ASN A 419 17.87 -35.68 -5.64
CA ASN A 419 18.14 -37.13 -5.77
C ASN A 419 17.24 -37.88 -6.77
N ASN A 420 16.83 -37.27 -7.89
CA ASN A 420 16.05 -37.95 -8.93
C ASN A 420 16.95 -38.28 -10.15
N PRO A 421 17.62 -39.46 -10.17
CA PRO A 421 18.70 -39.75 -11.13
C PRO A 421 18.22 -39.90 -12.58
N LYS A 422 16.93 -40.15 -12.80
CA LYS A 422 16.33 -40.28 -14.15
C LYS A 422 15.67 -39.00 -14.66
N LEU A 423 15.61 -37.95 -13.84
CA LEU A 423 14.90 -36.71 -14.17
C LEU A 423 15.62 -35.91 -15.23
N LYS A 424 15.11 -35.91 -16.47
CA LYS A 424 15.76 -35.31 -17.65
C LYS A 424 15.39 -33.84 -17.87
N LYS A 425 14.27 -33.37 -17.30
CA LYS A 425 13.77 -32.00 -17.48
C LYS A 425 12.96 -31.54 -16.27
N VAL A 426 13.17 -30.28 -15.88
CA VAL A 426 12.36 -29.56 -14.89
C VAL A 426 11.65 -28.41 -15.61
N SER A 427 10.32 -28.33 -15.50
CA SER A 427 9.50 -27.29 -16.11
C SER A 427 8.18 -27.16 -15.36
N LEU A 428 7.81 -25.93 -14.99
CA LEU A 428 6.51 -25.59 -14.39
C LEU A 428 5.89 -24.46 -15.24
N PRO A 429 5.37 -24.78 -16.44
CA PRO A 429 5.09 -23.79 -17.47
C PRO A 429 3.99 -22.79 -17.12
N TYR A 430 3.00 -23.17 -16.30
CA TYR A 430 1.89 -22.29 -15.91
C TYR A 430 2.06 -21.66 -14.52
N MET A 431 3.21 -21.86 -13.88
CA MET A 431 3.54 -21.18 -12.63
C MET A 431 3.44 -19.67 -12.82
N MET A 432 2.57 -19.01 -12.05
CA MET A 432 2.35 -17.57 -12.11
C MET A 432 3.07 -16.85 -10.98
N SER A 433 2.97 -17.34 -9.74
CA SER A 433 3.63 -16.68 -8.60
C SER A 433 3.86 -17.60 -7.42
N ILE A 434 5.03 -17.45 -6.80
CA ILE A 434 5.30 -17.94 -5.45
C ILE A 434 5.12 -16.78 -4.47
N PHE A 435 4.28 -16.97 -3.47
CA PHE A 435 4.19 -16.11 -2.30
C PHE A 435 4.90 -16.81 -1.14
N ALA A 436 5.98 -16.22 -0.62
CA ALA A 436 6.74 -16.79 0.49
C ALA A 436 7.04 -15.74 1.55
N LYS A 437 6.84 -16.08 2.83
CA LYS A 437 7.25 -15.24 3.97
C LYS A 437 8.78 -15.15 4.07
N GLY A 438 9.43 -16.30 3.95
CA GLY A 438 10.86 -16.47 4.16
C GLY A 438 11.69 -16.50 2.89
N LYS A 439 12.63 -17.45 2.84
CA LYS A 439 13.43 -17.70 1.64
C LYS A 439 12.55 -18.16 0.49
N LYS A 440 12.35 -17.27 -0.48
CA LYS A 440 11.82 -17.59 -1.80
C LYS A 440 12.89 -18.32 -2.64
N GLU A 441 13.23 -19.54 -2.21
CA GLU A 441 14.32 -20.36 -2.75
C GLU A 441 13.81 -21.69 -3.31
N VAL A 442 14.31 -22.06 -4.48
CA VAL A 442 14.12 -23.36 -5.13
C VAL A 442 15.46 -24.10 -5.15
N VAL A 443 15.49 -25.31 -4.59
CA VAL A 443 16.69 -26.14 -4.54
C VAL A 443 16.56 -27.31 -5.49
N ILE A 444 17.50 -27.44 -6.42
CA ILE A 444 17.59 -28.54 -7.40
C ILE A 444 18.96 -29.19 -7.26
N ASP A 445 19.04 -30.39 -6.71
CA ASP A 445 20.33 -31.01 -6.35
C ASP A 445 20.37 -32.51 -6.62
N ASN A 446 21.55 -33.02 -7.01
CA ASN A 446 21.82 -34.44 -7.24
C ASN A 446 20.77 -35.17 -8.11
N ASN A 447 20.24 -34.49 -9.13
CA ASN A 447 19.36 -35.09 -10.14
C ASN A 447 20.18 -35.53 -11.37
N ALA A 448 19.53 -36.00 -12.44
CA ALA A 448 20.22 -36.36 -13.67
C ALA A 448 21.13 -35.21 -14.19
N PRO A 449 22.30 -35.52 -14.76
CA PRO A 449 23.23 -34.51 -15.23
C PRO A 449 22.61 -33.67 -16.35
N ASN A 450 23.05 -32.42 -16.45
CA ASN A 450 22.66 -31.49 -17.52
C ASN A 450 21.16 -31.11 -17.57
N LEU A 451 20.45 -31.13 -16.42
CA LEU A 451 19.11 -30.53 -16.29
C LEU A 451 19.08 -29.09 -16.82
N PHE A 452 20.10 -28.31 -16.49
CA PHE A 452 20.40 -27.02 -17.09
C PHE A 452 21.74 -27.10 -17.82
N ARG A 453 21.72 -26.99 -19.15
CA ARG A 453 22.93 -27.13 -19.99
C ARG A 453 23.82 -25.88 -20.02
N ALA A 454 23.29 -24.76 -19.60
CA ALA A 454 23.93 -23.45 -19.59
C ALA A 454 23.27 -22.52 -18.57
N SER A 455 24.00 -21.50 -18.11
CA SER A 455 23.50 -20.53 -17.12
C SER A 455 22.19 -19.88 -17.57
N ILE A 456 22.06 -19.57 -18.86
CA ILE A 456 20.87 -18.95 -19.44
C ILE A 456 19.59 -19.80 -19.22
N SER A 457 19.70 -21.13 -19.28
CA SER A 457 18.55 -22.02 -19.10
C SER A 457 18.08 -22.08 -17.64
N CYS A 458 19.02 -22.04 -16.69
CA CYS A 458 18.70 -21.95 -15.27
C CYS A 458 18.12 -20.58 -14.92
N LEU A 459 18.72 -19.49 -15.45
CA LEU A 459 18.21 -18.13 -15.27
C LEU A 459 16.82 -17.94 -15.86
N ALA A 460 16.53 -18.55 -17.01
CA ALA A 460 15.19 -18.53 -17.60
C ALA A 460 14.17 -19.21 -16.68
N PHE A 461 14.50 -20.37 -16.13
CA PHE A 461 13.65 -21.03 -15.13
C PHE A 461 13.49 -20.19 -13.85
N GLN A 462 14.59 -19.63 -13.33
CA GLN A 462 14.59 -18.76 -12.15
C GLN A 462 13.67 -17.54 -12.34
N HIS A 463 13.78 -16.87 -13.48
CA HIS A 463 12.96 -15.71 -13.83
C HIS A 463 11.49 -16.10 -14.00
N HIS A 464 11.22 -17.22 -14.68
CA HIS A 464 9.86 -17.73 -14.90
C HIS A 464 9.13 -18.03 -13.57
N ILE A 465 9.81 -18.67 -12.62
CA ILE A 465 9.23 -19.00 -11.31
C ILE A 465 9.20 -17.78 -10.36
N GLY A 466 10.02 -16.76 -10.63
CA GLY A 466 10.15 -15.57 -9.78
C GLY A 466 10.77 -15.86 -8.41
N ALA A 467 11.61 -16.89 -8.29
CA ALA A 467 12.26 -17.33 -7.05
C ALA A 467 13.74 -17.63 -7.30
N ASN A 468 14.62 -17.45 -6.30
CA ASN A 468 16.04 -17.75 -6.45
C ASN A 468 16.26 -19.26 -6.59
N VAL A 469 17.11 -19.69 -7.54
CA VAL A 469 17.37 -21.10 -7.79
C VAL A 469 18.81 -21.46 -7.39
N THR A 470 18.92 -22.44 -6.51
CA THR A 470 20.18 -23.09 -6.14
C THR A 470 20.25 -24.44 -6.86
N TYR A 471 21.11 -24.54 -7.87
CA TYR A 471 21.33 -25.75 -8.67
C TYR A 471 22.68 -26.38 -8.32
N ASN A 472 22.66 -27.61 -7.80
CA ASN A 472 23.85 -28.35 -7.34
C ASN A 472 24.77 -27.50 -6.42
N GLY A 473 24.16 -26.83 -5.45
CA GLY A 473 24.86 -25.97 -4.48
C GLY A 473 25.34 -24.61 -5.02
N ARG A 474 24.96 -24.23 -6.25
CA ARG A 474 25.40 -22.97 -6.89
C ARG A 474 24.22 -22.16 -7.40
N ASN A 475 24.41 -20.85 -7.55
CA ASN A 475 23.43 -20.00 -8.23
C ASN A 475 23.44 -20.25 -9.76
N CYS A 476 22.37 -19.88 -10.45
CA CYS A 476 22.26 -20.07 -11.89
C CYS A 476 23.34 -19.36 -12.74
N LYS A 477 23.99 -18.31 -12.22
CA LYS A 477 25.02 -17.54 -12.97
C LYS A 477 26.36 -18.28 -13.03
N ALA A 478 26.63 -19.18 -12.08
CA ALA A 478 27.91 -19.87 -11.93
C ALA A 478 27.97 -21.24 -12.65
N ILE A 479 27.01 -21.55 -13.53
CA ILE A 479 26.96 -22.85 -14.23
C ILE A 479 28.07 -22.94 -15.31
N ASP A 480 28.27 -21.87 -16.09
CA ASP A 480 29.21 -21.88 -17.22
C ASP A 480 30.69 -21.67 -16.82
N GLU A 481 30.96 -21.24 -15.59
CA GLU A 481 32.32 -21.04 -15.05
C GLU A 481 33.13 -22.36 -14.94
N THR A 482 32.47 -23.50 -15.13
CA THR A 482 33.11 -24.82 -15.17
C THR A 482 33.61 -25.22 -16.56
N LYS A 483 33.15 -24.58 -17.65
CA LYS A 483 33.64 -24.88 -19.00
C LYS A 483 34.95 -24.16 -19.35
N THR A 484 35.32 -23.13 -18.61
CA THR A 484 36.53 -22.33 -18.84
C THR A 484 37.73 -22.74 -17.98
N SER A 485 37.57 -23.66 -17.03
CA SER A 485 38.66 -24.14 -16.17
C SER A 485 39.20 -25.54 -16.51
N GLY A 486 38.62 -26.21 -17.51
CA GLY A 486 39.20 -27.39 -18.15
C GLY A 486 39.55 -27.05 -19.60
N GLU A 487 40.79 -27.29 -20.01
CA GLU A 487 41.35 -26.99 -21.34
C GLU A 487 41.83 -25.55 -21.60
N PHE A 488 42.75 -25.04 -20.78
CA PHE A 488 43.88 -24.29 -21.34
C PHE A 488 45.18 -24.88 -20.82
N GLY A 489 45.87 -25.61 -21.70
CA GLY A 489 47.24 -26.05 -21.47
C GLY A 489 48.10 -24.84 -21.10
N ILE A 490 48.79 -24.97 -19.99
CA ILE A 490 49.72 -23.99 -19.43
C ILE A 490 50.81 -23.71 -20.46
N PHE A 491 50.76 -22.55 -21.14
CA PHE A 491 51.94 -21.95 -21.73
C PHE A 491 52.53 -20.99 -20.69
N HIS A 492 53.59 -21.45 -20.02
CA HIS A 492 54.45 -20.60 -19.20
C HIS A 492 55.16 -19.59 -20.11
N VAL A 493 54.86 -18.30 -19.94
CA VAL A 493 55.73 -17.22 -20.41
C VAL A 493 56.44 -16.64 -19.19
N HIS A 494 57.71 -16.98 -19.05
CA HIS A 494 58.62 -16.33 -18.10
C HIS A 494 58.94 -14.92 -18.61
N PHE A 495 58.56 -13.90 -17.85
CA PHE A 495 59.11 -12.55 -18.00
C PHE A 495 60.46 -12.48 -17.28
N ALA A 496 61.55 -12.50 -18.05
CA ALA A 496 62.87 -12.13 -17.55
C ALA A 496 63.11 -10.65 -17.89
N LEU A 497 63.24 -9.82 -16.85
CA LEU A 497 63.73 -8.46 -16.96
C LEU A 497 65.20 -8.49 -17.42
N LEU A 498 65.50 -7.85 -18.54
CA LEU A 498 66.87 -7.51 -18.91
C LEU A 498 66.94 -6.01 -19.21
N THR A 499 67.43 -5.29 -18.21
CA THR A 499 67.99 -3.96 -18.37
C THR A 499 69.25 -4.04 -19.22
N LEU A 500 69.36 -3.23 -20.26
CA LEU A 500 70.65 -2.76 -20.78
C LEU A 500 70.48 -1.43 -21.51
N LEU A 501 71.28 -0.48 -21.03
CA LEU A 501 71.55 0.87 -21.53
C LEU A 501 72.15 0.87 -22.95
N VAL A 502 72.38 2.10 -23.45
CA VAL A 502 73.19 2.55 -24.61
C VAL A 502 72.27 3.07 -25.73
N TYR A 503 72.22 4.35 -26.13
CA TYR A 503 73.01 5.58 -25.89
C TYR A 503 72.04 6.76 -25.72
#